data_AF-A0A1B6GGH3-F1
#
_entry.id   AF-A0A1B6GGH3-F1
#
_cell.length_a   1.000
_cell.length_b   1.000
_cell.length_c   1.000
_cell.angle_alpha   90.00
_cell.angle_beta   90.00
_cell.angle_gamma   90.00
#
_symmetry.space_group_name_H-M   'P 1'
#
loop_
_entity.id
_entity.type
_entity.pdbx_description
1 polymer ?
#
loop_
_entity_poly.entity_id
_entity_poly.type
_entity_poly.pdbx_seq_one_letter_code
_entity_poly.pdbx_strand_id
1 'polypeptide(L)'
;FLNQCTEEEFNAKPAVPSHLCHSLIELLNQLSPAFKRNFSVLQKKRTQRHPFERVATPYQVYAWASPLTEHTVDAIRAEDTFSSKLGYEEHIPGQTRDWNEELQTTRELPRKNLPERLLRERAIFKVHSDFVAGATRGAMAVIDGNVMAINPGEESKMQMFIWNNIFFSLGFDVRDHYKELGGDAAAFVAPRNDLQGVRVYSAVDLAGLYTLGTVVIDYRGYRVTAQSIIPGILEREQEQSVVYGSIDFGKTVISHPKYMDLLSKAAQQLKILPHKVLNDKGEEVELCSSVECKGIIGNDGRHYILDLLRTFPPDVNFLRLPGEELSREVMALGFPIEHKHKLCCLRQELIDSFVESRYMM
;
A
#
# COMPACT_ATOMS: atom_id res chain seq x y z
N PHE A 1 11.00 43.62 -3.96
CA PHE A 1 11.47 44.94 -3.51
C PHE A 1 11.23 45.04 -2.01
N LEU A 2 12.00 45.86 -1.29
CA LEU A 2 11.80 46.12 0.13
C LEU A 2 10.88 47.34 0.30
N ASN A 3 9.94 47.31 1.23
CA ASN A 3 9.12 48.46 1.60
C ASN A 3 9.62 49.07 2.93
N GLN A 4 9.01 50.15 3.38
CA GLN A 4 9.40 50.88 4.59
C GLN A 4 8.65 50.44 5.84
N CYS A 5 8.05 49.24 5.82
CA CYS A 5 7.38 48.70 7.00
C CYS A 5 8.38 48.51 8.16
N THR A 6 7.93 48.83 9.37
CA THR A 6 8.62 48.49 10.62
C THR A 6 7.84 47.39 11.35
N GLU A 7 8.30 46.99 12.53
CA GLU A 7 7.60 46.02 13.37
C GLU A 7 6.23 46.54 13.85
N GLU A 8 6.12 47.86 14.04
CA GLU A 8 4.93 48.50 14.61
C GLU A 8 4.05 49.19 13.57
N GLU A 9 4.59 49.55 12.40
CA GLU A 9 3.89 50.36 11.40
C GLU A 9 4.05 49.81 9.98
N PHE A 10 2.92 49.61 9.31
CA PHE A 10 2.88 49.25 7.90
C PHE A 10 3.08 50.49 7.01
N ASN A 11 4.07 50.44 6.12
CA ASN A 11 4.31 51.47 5.12
C ASN A 11 4.71 50.84 3.77
N ALA A 12 3.79 50.86 2.81
CA ALA A 12 3.96 50.25 1.50
C ALA A 12 4.95 50.96 0.56
N LYS A 13 5.50 52.13 0.95
CA LYS A 13 6.45 52.87 0.11
C LYS A 13 7.75 52.08 -0.07
N PRO A 14 8.39 52.10 -1.25
CA PRO A 14 9.68 51.45 -1.47
C PRO A 14 10.76 51.97 -0.52
N ALA A 15 11.59 51.07 -0.01
CA ALA A 15 12.76 51.42 0.77
C ALA A 15 13.77 52.23 -0.07
N VAL A 16 14.49 53.13 0.59
CA VAL A 16 15.56 53.94 -0.01
C VAL A 16 16.87 53.61 0.74
N PRO A 17 17.91 53.11 0.07
CA PRO A 17 18.01 52.83 -1.36
C PRO A 17 17.11 51.67 -1.83
N SER A 18 16.71 51.70 -3.09
CA SER A 18 15.88 50.65 -3.67
C SER A 18 16.65 49.34 -3.78
N HIS A 19 16.09 48.26 -3.22
CA HIS A 19 16.63 46.90 -3.35
C HIS A 19 15.90 46.15 -4.47
N LEU A 20 16.61 45.93 -5.58
CA LEU A 20 16.17 45.05 -6.66
C LEU A 20 16.87 43.70 -6.55
N CYS A 21 16.11 42.64 -6.27
CA CYS A 21 16.60 41.27 -6.20
C CYS A 21 15.57 40.35 -6.88
N HIS A 22 16.04 39.35 -7.61
CA HIS A 22 15.19 38.39 -8.33
C HIS A 22 14.87 37.15 -7.49
N SER A 23 15.54 36.98 -6.34
CA SER A 23 15.22 35.96 -5.35
C SER A 23 15.14 36.55 -3.93
N LEU A 24 14.31 35.92 -3.09
CA LEU A 24 14.24 36.24 -1.65
C LEU A 24 15.58 36.00 -0.95
N ILE A 25 16.34 34.99 -1.39
CA ILE A 25 17.64 34.63 -0.82
C ILE A 25 18.65 35.76 -1.02
N GLU A 26 18.73 36.34 -2.22
CA GLU A 26 19.61 37.48 -2.50
C GLU A 26 19.23 38.71 -1.69
N LEU A 27 17.93 38.99 -1.57
CA LEU A 27 17.43 40.09 -0.76
C LEU A 27 17.83 39.92 0.71
N LEU A 28 17.57 38.75 1.31
CA LEU A 28 17.93 38.46 2.70
C LEU A 28 19.44 38.44 2.93
N ASN A 29 20.24 38.04 1.94
CA ASN A 29 21.71 38.11 2.02
C ASN A 29 22.23 39.56 2.07
N GLN A 30 21.52 40.52 1.45
CA GLN A 30 21.85 41.94 1.52
C GLN A 30 21.40 42.57 2.84
N LEU A 31 20.22 42.19 3.34
CA LEU A 31 19.61 42.83 4.51
C LEU A 31 20.12 42.26 5.84
N SER A 32 20.46 40.97 5.89
CA SER A 32 20.85 40.30 7.14
C SER A 32 22.23 39.62 6.99
N PRO A 33 23.28 40.20 7.58
CA PRO A 33 24.59 39.56 7.66
C PRO A 33 24.55 38.20 8.36
N ALA A 34 23.65 38.04 9.34
CA ALA A 34 23.42 36.78 10.03
C ALA A 34 22.81 35.72 9.11
N PHE A 35 21.80 36.08 8.32
CA PHE A 35 21.24 35.21 7.29
C PHE A 35 22.33 34.79 6.29
N LYS A 36 23.10 35.74 5.75
CA LYS A 36 24.17 35.47 4.78
C LYS A 36 25.18 34.44 5.29
N ARG A 37 25.63 34.61 6.54
CA ARG A 37 26.58 33.70 7.19
C ARG A 37 25.96 32.32 7.40
N ASN A 38 24.79 32.25 8.02
CA ASN A 38 24.15 30.98 8.38
C ASN A 38 23.65 30.20 7.17
N PHE A 39 23.15 30.89 6.14
CA PHE A 39 22.69 30.29 4.90
C PHE A 39 23.85 29.61 4.15
N SER A 40 25.03 30.25 4.13
CA SER A 40 26.25 29.66 3.56
C SER A 40 26.71 28.41 4.34
N VAL A 41 26.61 28.42 5.66
CA VAL A 41 26.89 27.24 6.51
C VAL A 41 25.89 26.12 6.25
N LEU A 42 24.60 26.44 6.13
CA LEU A 42 23.54 25.48 5.83
C LEU A 42 23.73 24.84 4.45
N GLN A 43 24.08 25.63 3.42
CA GLN A 43 24.38 25.07 2.10
C GLN A 43 25.56 24.10 2.14
N LYS A 44 26.66 24.48 2.81
CA LYS A 44 27.83 23.59 3.00
C LYS A 44 27.46 22.30 3.73
N LYS A 45 26.68 22.39 4.81
CA LYS A 45 26.16 21.20 5.52
C LYS A 45 25.27 20.35 4.61
N ARG A 46 24.40 20.98 3.80
CA ARG A 46 23.52 20.26 2.87
C ARG A 46 24.31 19.54 1.78
N THR A 47 25.41 20.10 1.30
CA THR A 47 26.31 19.43 0.33
C THR A 47 27.10 18.28 0.94
N GLN A 48 27.36 18.31 2.25
CA GLN A 48 28.04 17.24 2.99
C GLN A 48 27.09 16.12 3.42
N ARG A 49 25.79 16.37 3.44
CA ARG A 49 24.78 15.34 3.69
C ARG A 49 24.75 14.34 2.55
N HIS A 50 24.30 13.13 2.87
CA HIS A 50 24.17 12.07 1.87
C HIS A 50 23.33 12.59 0.70
N PRO A 51 23.72 12.35 -0.58
CA PRO A 51 22.93 12.76 -1.74
C PRO A 51 21.43 12.37 -1.69
N PHE A 52 21.07 11.40 -0.84
CA PHE A 52 19.69 10.93 -0.66
C PHE A 52 18.86 11.82 0.27
N GLU A 53 19.49 12.59 1.16
CA GLU A 53 18.79 13.60 1.96
C GLU A 53 18.47 14.88 1.16
N ARG A 54 18.93 14.94 -0.09
CA ARG A 54 18.77 16.11 -0.97
C ARG A 54 17.70 15.93 -2.04
N VAL A 55 17.23 14.70 -2.24
CA VAL A 55 16.18 14.38 -3.22
C VAL A 55 14.83 14.81 -2.64
N ALA A 56 13.96 15.39 -3.46
CA ALA A 56 12.59 15.66 -3.05
C ALA A 56 11.93 14.34 -2.62
N THR A 57 11.24 14.34 -1.48
CA THR A 57 10.43 13.19 -1.08
C THR A 57 9.33 13.00 -2.12
N PRO A 58 9.26 11.87 -2.81
CA PRO A 58 8.26 11.68 -3.86
C PRO A 58 6.92 11.20 -3.30
N TYR A 59 6.76 11.21 -1.96
CA TYR A 59 5.48 10.99 -1.32
C TYR A 59 4.48 12.02 -1.83
N GLN A 60 3.29 11.54 -2.17
CA GLN A 60 2.17 12.43 -2.46
C GLN A 60 1.86 13.25 -1.21
N VAL A 61 2.21 14.53 -1.24
CA VAL A 61 1.87 15.47 -0.17
C VAL A 61 0.42 15.90 -0.40
N TYR A 62 -0.50 15.34 0.37
CA TYR A 62 -1.89 15.75 0.32
C TYR A 62 -2.03 17.13 0.97
N ALA A 63 -2.15 18.16 0.14
CA ALA A 63 -2.25 19.56 0.56
C ALA A 63 -3.70 19.95 0.90
N TRP A 64 -4.51 19.03 1.48
CA TRP A 64 -5.95 19.25 1.72
C TRP A 64 -6.24 20.38 2.73
N ALA A 65 -5.26 20.74 3.57
CA ALA A 65 -5.31 21.88 4.47
C ALA A 65 -4.57 23.12 3.94
N SER A 66 -3.92 23.03 2.77
CA SER A 66 -3.24 24.16 2.14
C SER A 66 -4.24 24.94 1.28
N PRO A 67 -4.11 26.27 1.18
CA PRO A 67 -4.79 27.04 0.15
C PRO A 67 -4.49 26.43 -1.23
N LEU A 68 -5.52 26.33 -2.08
CA LEU A 68 -5.36 26.00 -3.49
C LEU A 68 -4.48 27.09 -4.12
N THR A 69 -3.23 26.76 -4.41
CA THR A 69 -2.35 27.62 -5.19
C THR A 69 -2.68 27.46 -6.67
N GLU A 70 -2.81 28.58 -7.39
CA GLU A 70 -2.89 28.54 -8.84
C GLU A 70 -1.66 27.81 -9.40
N HIS A 71 -1.91 26.82 -10.27
CA HIS A 71 -0.84 26.06 -10.89
C HIS A 71 -0.06 26.97 -11.84
N THR A 72 1.15 27.35 -11.44
CA THR A 72 2.10 28.05 -12.31
C THR A 72 2.93 27.05 -13.10
N VAL A 73 3.12 27.29 -14.39
CA VAL A 73 4.01 26.48 -15.25
C VAL A 73 5.41 26.48 -14.66
N ASP A 74 5.89 25.29 -14.29
CA ASP A 74 7.21 25.05 -13.71
C ASP A 74 8.07 24.36 -14.77
N ALA A 75 8.93 25.14 -15.44
CA ALA A 75 9.79 24.63 -16.50
C ALA A 75 10.78 23.57 -15.97
N ILE A 76 11.15 23.62 -14.69
CA ILE A 76 12.07 22.66 -14.06
C ILE A 76 11.35 21.33 -13.82
N ARG A 77 10.06 21.37 -13.44
CA ARG A 77 9.22 20.15 -13.33
C ARG A 77 9.04 19.43 -14.66
N ALA A 78 8.96 20.18 -15.76
CA ALA A 78 8.90 19.61 -17.11
C ALA A 78 10.19 18.86 -17.47
N GLU A 79 11.36 19.34 -17.02
CA GLU A 79 12.65 18.68 -17.22
C GLU A 79 12.87 17.48 -16.26
N ASP A 80 12.39 17.57 -15.02
CA ASP A 80 12.52 16.49 -14.02
C ASP A 80 11.78 15.22 -14.47
N THR A 81 10.64 15.40 -15.14
CA THR A 81 9.88 14.31 -15.81
C THR A 81 10.74 13.58 -16.85
N PHE A 82 11.73 14.25 -17.44
CA PHE A 82 12.63 13.66 -18.43
C PHE A 82 13.84 12.96 -17.78
N SER A 83 14.31 13.46 -16.64
CA SER A 83 15.47 12.90 -15.92
C SER A 83 15.13 11.74 -14.99
N SER A 84 13.87 11.62 -14.54
CA SER A 84 13.40 10.51 -13.72
C SER A 84 13.08 9.23 -14.51
N LYS A 85 13.24 9.25 -15.83
CA LYS A 85 12.93 8.12 -16.72
C LYS A 85 14.00 7.04 -16.63
N LEU A 86 13.80 6.04 -15.76
CA LEU A 86 14.54 4.78 -15.85
C LEU A 86 14.01 3.99 -17.04
N GLY A 87 14.75 4.00 -18.16
CA GLY A 87 15.00 2.88 -19.10
C GLY A 87 13.88 2.02 -19.70
N TYR A 88 12.62 2.15 -19.28
CA TYR A 88 11.46 1.36 -19.72
C TYR A 88 10.20 2.23 -19.90
N GLU A 89 10.30 3.54 -19.70
CA GLU A 89 9.19 4.48 -19.89
C GLU A 89 9.01 4.90 -21.35
N GLU A 90 8.69 3.95 -22.20
CA GLU A 90 8.05 4.28 -23.48
C GLU A 90 6.58 3.88 -23.34
N HIS A 91 5.70 4.86 -23.08
CA HIS A 91 4.28 4.73 -23.42
C HIS A 91 4.22 4.65 -24.95
N ILE A 92 4.62 3.52 -25.53
CA ILE A 92 4.46 3.24 -26.95
C ILE A 92 2.96 3.14 -27.16
N PRO A 93 2.35 3.98 -28.02
CA PRO A 93 0.96 3.82 -28.37
C PRO A 93 0.71 2.38 -28.87
N GLY A 94 -0.10 1.62 -28.15
CA GLY A 94 -0.38 0.21 -28.43
C GLY A 94 0.29 -0.81 -27.51
N GLN A 95 1.27 -0.42 -26.68
CA GLN A 95 1.82 -1.29 -25.63
C GLN A 95 1.14 -0.96 -24.29
N THR A 96 0.33 -1.90 -23.80
CA THR A 96 -0.26 -1.78 -22.46
C THR A 96 0.80 -2.12 -21.41
N ARG A 97 0.87 -1.32 -20.36
CA ARG A 97 1.86 -1.50 -19.28
C ARG A 97 1.56 -2.79 -18.51
N ASP A 98 2.58 -3.59 -18.22
CA ASP A 98 2.44 -4.76 -17.35
C ASP A 98 2.86 -4.39 -15.93
N TRP A 99 1.89 -3.96 -15.14
CA TRP A 99 2.13 -3.55 -13.76
C TRP A 99 2.69 -4.68 -12.90
N ASN A 100 2.20 -5.90 -13.11
CA ASN A 100 2.65 -7.02 -12.30
C ASN A 100 4.13 -7.32 -12.60
N GLU A 101 4.50 -7.41 -13.88
CA GLU A 101 5.88 -7.67 -14.28
C GLU A 101 6.86 -6.62 -13.74
N GLU A 102 6.50 -5.34 -13.82
CA GLU A 102 7.33 -4.25 -13.28
C GLU A 102 7.48 -4.33 -11.75
N LEU A 103 6.39 -4.61 -11.03
CA LEU A 103 6.41 -4.76 -9.58
C LEU A 103 7.28 -5.95 -9.16
N GLN A 104 7.15 -7.09 -9.84
CA GLN A 104 7.93 -8.28 -9.49
C GLN A 104 9.40 -8.14 -9.89
N THR A 105 9.70 -7.61 -11.07
CA THR A 105 11.08 -7.40 -11.55
C THR A 105 11.87 -6.47 -10.64
N THR A 106 11.27 -5.36 -10.19
CA THR A 106 11.94 -4.45 -9.25
C THR A 106 12.20 -5.10 -7.89
N ARG A 107 11.30 -5.96 -7.42
CA ARG A 107 11.49 -6.75 -6.20
C ARG A 107 12.59 -7.81 -6.37
N GLU A 108 12.76 -8.38 -7.57
CA GLU A 108 13.77 -9.38 -7.90
C GLU A 108 15.19 -8.81 -8.08
N LEU A 109 15.34 -7.48 -8.10
CA LEU A 109 16.66 -6.84 -8.22
C LEU A 109 17.63 -7.31 -7.11
N PRO A 110 18.93 -7.39 -7.42
CA PRO A 110 19.96 -7.75 -6.45
C PRO A 110 19.94 -6.85 -5.21
N ARG A 111 20.39 -7.42 -4.08
CA ARG A 111 20.40 -6.73 -2.78
C ARG A 111 21.59 -7.14 -1.90
N LYS A 112 22.68 -7.63 -2.49
CA LYS A 112 23.84 -8.15 -1.75
C LYS A 112 24.68 -7.04 -1.13
N ASN A 113 24.84 -5.94 -1.86
CA ASN A 113 25.62 -4.78 -1.41
C ASN A 113 24.75 -3.51 -1.31
N LEU A 114 25.27 -2.48 -0.64
CA LEU A 114 24.55 -1.23 -0.42
C LEU A 114 24.14 -0.54 -1.75
N PRO A 115 25.01 -0.41 -2.77
CA PRO A 115 24.60 0.16 -4.06
C PRO A 115 23.42 -0.57 -4.72
N GLU A 116 23.44 -1.90 -4.75
CA GLU A 116 22.34 -2.72 -5.27
C GLU A 116 21.04 -2.49 -4.50
N ARG A 117 21.11 -2.51 -3.16
CA ARG A 117 19.94 -2.22 -2.32
C ARG A 117 19.35 -0.85 -2.62
N LEU A 118 20.19 0.18 -2.77
CA LEU A 118 19.73 1.53 -3.05
C LEU A 118 19.07 1.65 -4.43
N LEU A 119 19.64 0.99 -5.45
CA LEU A 119 19.05 0.94 -6.78
C LEU A 119 17.69 0.24 -6.74
N ARG A 120 17.62 -0.91 -6.05
CA ARG A 120 16.40 -1.68 -5.85
C ARG A 120 15.32 -0.86 -5.15
N GLU A 121 15.62 -0.26 -4.01
CA GLU A 121 14.65 0.56 -3.25
C GLU A 121 14.12 1.73 -4.09
N ARG A 122 14.98 2.37 -4.90
CA ARG A 122 14.54 3.42 -5.85
C ARG A 122 13.59 2.89 -6.91
N ALA A 123 13.91 1.74 -7.48
CA ALA A 123 13.09 1.11 -8.53
C ALA A 123 11.72 0.69 -7.96
N ILE A 124 11.70 0.00 -6.81
CA ILE A 124 10.48 -0.36 -6.09
C ILE A 124 9.65 0.89 -5.80
N PHE A 125 10.27 1.89 -5.19
CA PHE A 125 9.59 3.13 -4.82
C PHE A 125 8.92 3.81 -6.04
N LYS A 126 9.65 3.91 -7.16
CA LYS A 126 9.16 4.54 -8.39
C LYS A 126 8.00 3.75 -8.99
N VAL A 127 8.15 2.43 -9.17
CA VAL A 127 7.08 1.58 -9.75
C VAL A 127 5.84 1.57 -8.86
N HIS A 128 6.00 1.46 -7.53
CA HIS A 128 4.87 1.56 -6.60
C HIS A 128 4.16 2.92 -6.69
N SER A 129 4.92 4.03 -6.76
CA SER A 129 4.34 5.37 -6.89
C SER A 129 3.55 5.53 -8.18
N ASP A 130 4.09 5.03 -9.30
CA ASP A 130 3.40 5.03 -10.58
C ASP A 130 2.16 4.15 -10.56
N PHE A 131 2.23 2.97 -9.94
CA PHE A 131 1.10 2.05 -9.79
C PHE A 131 -0.01 2.69 -8.96
N VAL A 132 0.32 3.37 -7.85
CA VAL A 132 -0.65 4.13 -7.04
C VAL A 132 -1.30 5.24 -7.86
N ALA A 133 -0.52 6.00 -8.64
CA ALA A 133 -1.07 7.06 -9.50
C ALA A 133 -1.99 6.49 -10.60
N GLY A 134 -1.60 5.38 -11.22
CA GLY A 134 -2.41 4.65 -12.19
C GLY A 134 -3.71 4.12 -11.59
N ALA A 135 -3.62 3.41 -10.47
CA ALA A 135 -4.75 2.88 -9.72
C ALA A 135 -5.72 3.98 -9.27
N THR A 136 -5.21 5.12 -8.81
CA THR A 136 -6.05 6.27 -8.40
C THR A 136 -6.86 6.80 -9.58
N ARG A 137 -6.23 7.01 -10.74
CA ARG A 137 -6.95 7.45 -11.95
C ARG A 137 -7.97 6.42 -12.41
N GLY A 138 -7.62 5.14 -12.38
CA GLY A 138 -8.52 4.04 -12.74
C GLY A 138 -9.73 3.97 -11.82
N ALA A 139 -9.53 4.05 -10.50
CA ALA A 139 -10.60 4.04 -9.51
C ALA A 139 -11.57 5.23 -9.72
N MET A 140 -11.04 6.43 -9.98
CA MET A 140 -11.87 7.59 -10.31
C MET A 140 -12.70 7.36 -11.58
N ALA A 141 -12.08 6.84 -12.65
CA ALA A 141 -12.78 6.56 -13.90
C ALA A 141 -13.87 5.48 -13.75
N VAL A 142 -13.62 4.45 -12.94
CA VAL A 142 -14.61 3.40 -12.60
C VAL A 142 -15.82 4.02 -11.89
N ILE A 143 -15.59 4.78 -10.82
CA ILE A 143 -16.67 5.39 -10.02
C ILE A 143 -17.43 6.46 -10.82
N ASP A 144 -16.75 7.19 -11.70
CA ASP A 144 -17.38 8.18 -12.57
C ASP A 144 -18.15 7.56 -13.75
N GLY A 145 -18.18 6.23 -13.87
CA GLY A 145 -18.93 5.50 -14.90
C GLY A 145 -18.27 5.49 -16.29
N ASN A 146 -16.99 5.85 -16.36
CA ASN A 146 -16.23 5.92 -17.61
C ASN A 146 -15.58 4.59 -18.02
N VAL A 147 -15.62 3.57 -17.15
CA VAL A 147 -15.08 2.24 -17.39
C VAL A 147 -16.20 1.21 -17.35
N MET A 148 -16.30 0.38 -18.38
CA MET A 148 -17.30 -0.69 -18.45
C MET A 148 -16.91 -1.86 -17.54
N ALA A 149 -17.88 -2.40 -16.80
CA ALA A 149 -17.68 -3.62 -16.02
C ALA A 149 -17.44 -4.84 -16.92
N ILE A 150 -16.63 -5.78 -16.46
CA ILE A 150 -16.37 -7.06 -17.13
C ILE A 150 -17.59 -7.98 -17.03
N ASN A 151 -18.32 -7.84 -15.92
CA ASN A 151 -19.54 -8.56 -15.59
C ASN A 151 -20.74 -7.58 -15.53
N PRO A 152 -21.16 -6.96 -16.65
CA PRO A 152 -22.17 -5.92 -16.65
C PRO A 152 -23.58 -6.41 -16.25
N GLY A 153 -23.82 -7.73 -16.31
CA GLY A 153 -25.08 -8.34 -15.90
C GLY A 153 -25.24 -8.50 -14.38
N GLU A 154 -24.17 -8.32 -13.61
CA GLU A 154 -24.20 -8.36 -12.14
C GLU A 154 -24.61 -7.00 -11.57
N GLU A 155 -25.14 -7.00 -10.34
CA GLU A 155 -25.50 -5.76 -9.63
C GLU A 155 -24.31 -4.81 -9.51
N SER A 156 -24.55 -3.50 -9.51
CA SER A 156 -23.49 -2.48 -9.48
C SER A 156 -22.47 -2.67 -8.34
N LYS A 157 -22.89 -3.20 -7.19
CA LYS A 157 -22.00 -3.49 -6.05
C LYS A 157 -21.05 -4.68 -6.29
N MET A 158 -21.40 -5.58 -7.20
CA MET A 158 -20.66 -6.81 -7.55
C MET A 158 -19.86 -6.66 -8.85
N GLN A 159 -19.93 -5.49 -9.48
CA GLN A 159 -19.23 -5.24 -10.73
C GLN A 159 -17.72 -5.15 -10.50
N MET A 160 -16.99 -5.77 -11.41
CA MET A 160 -15.53 -5.81 -11.48
C MET A 160 -15.09 -5.12 -12.76
N PHE A 161 -13.97 -4.42 -12.69
CA PHE A 161 -13.48 -3.59 -13.79
C PHE A 161 -12.01 -3.89 -14.06
N ILE A 162 -11.61 -3.77 -15.32
CA ILE A 162 -10.20 -3.72 -15.70
C ILE A 162 -9.96 -2.42 -16.44
N TRP A 163 -8.97 -1.66 -15.98
CA TRP A 163 -8.53 -0.45 -16.65
C TRP A 163 -7.01 -0.35 -16.60
N ASN A 164 -6.39 -0.16 -17.76
CA ASN A 164 -4.94 -0.08 -17.90
C ASN A 164 -4.20 -1.24 -17.21
N ASN A 165 -4.67 -2.49 -17.42
CA ASN A 165 -4.14 -3.73 -16.80
C ASN A 165 -4.12 -3.73 -15.26
N ILE A 166 -5.02 -2.97 -14.64
CA ILE A 166 -5.29 -3.01 -13.20
C ILE A 166 -6.70 -3.53 -13.01
N PHE A 167 -6.87 -4.48 -12.10
CA PHE A 167 -8.17 -5.02 -11.69
C PHE A 167 -8.75 -4.16 -10.57
N PHE A 168 -10.04 -3.83 -10.65
CA PHE A 168 -10.75 -3.03 -9.66
C PHE A 168 -12.00 -3.76 -9.17
N SER A 169 -12.19 -3.76 -7.85
CA SER A 169 -13.40 -4.24 -7.17
C SER A 169 -13.88 -3.23 -6.13
N LEU A 170 -15.19 -3.25 -5.85
CA LEU A 170 -15.82 -2.35 -4.90
C LEU A 170 -15.93 -3.01 -3.51
N GLY A 171 -15.66 -2.24 -2.45
CA GLY A 171 -15.68 -2.71 -1.06
C GLY A 171 -17.08 -2.82 -0.45
N PHE A 172 -17.98 -3.57 -1.09
CA PHE A 172 -19.32 -3.88 -0.58
C PHE A 172 -19.42 -5.33 -0.11
N ASP A 173 -20.37 -5.60 0.79
CA ASP A 173 -20.69 -6.99 1.10
C ASP A 173 -21.49 -7.60 -0.04
N VAL A 174 -20.89 -8.61 -0.67
CA VAL A 174 -21.42 -9.27 -1.85
C VAL A 174 -21.85 -10.67 -1.47
N ARG A 175 -23.10 -11.02 -1.79
CA ARG A 175 -23.68 -12.36 -1.51
C ARG A 175 -23.62 -12.75 -0.03
N ASP A 176 -23.84 -11.79 0.87
CA ASP A 176 -23.85 -11.98 2.33
C ASP A 176 -22.54 -12.58 2.89
N HIS A 177 -21.42 -12.41 2.17
CA HIS A 177 -20.11 -12.94 2.54
C HIS A 177 -19.65 -12.49 3.93
N TYR A 178 -19.91 -11.22 4.26
CA TYR A 178 -19.54 -10.62 5.54
C TYR A 178 -20.71 -10.44 6.49
N LYS A 179 -21.90 -10.99 6.20
CA LYS A 179 -23.12 -10.81 6.99
C LYS A 179 -22.89 -11.12 8.48
N GLU A 180 -22.30 -12.26 8.79
CA GLU A 180 -22.00 -12.69 10.16
C GLU A 180 -20.89 -11.87 10.82
N LEU A 181 -20.11 -11.13 10.03
CA LEU A 181 -18.97 -10.33 10.43
C LEU A 181 -19.29 -8.83 10.52
N GLY A 182 -20.50 -8.39 10.18
CA GLY A 182 -20.92 -6.97 10.22
C GLY A 182 -21.34 -6.38 8.87
N GLY A 183 -21.53 -7.22 7.84
CA GLY A 183 -22.04 -6.83 6.53
C GLY A 183 -21.15 -5.80 5.83
N ASP A 184 -21.75 -4.75 5.28
CA ASP A 184 -21.05 -3.66 4.58
C ASP A 184 -19.96 -2.99 5.45
N ALA A 185 -20.13 -2.93 6.78
CA ALA A 185 -19.09 -2.38 7.66
C ALA A 185 -17.83 -3.26 7.68
N ALA A 186 -17.99 -4.59 7.60
CA ALA A 186 -16.90 -5.53 7.49
C ALA A 186 -16.28 -5.50 6.10
N ALA A 187 -17.10 -5.49 5.04
CA ALA A 187 -16.62 -5.38 3.67
C ALA A 187 -15.80 -4.10 3.42
N PHE A 188 -16.17 -3.00 4.07
CA PHE A 188 -15.39 -1.75 4.02
C PHE A 188 -14.01 -1.90 4.68
N VAL A 189 -13.89 -2.65 5.78
CA VAL A 189 -12.63 -2.81 6.52
C VAL A 189 -11.74 -3.91 5.92
N ALA A 190 -12.33 -4.93 5.30
CA ALA A 190 -11.60 -6.09 4.80
C ALA A 190 -10.43 -5.74 3.83
N PRO A 191 -10.59 -4.86 2.82
CA PRO A 191 -9.48 -4.46 1.96
C PRO A 191 -8.29 -3.84 2.70
N ARG A 192 -8.54 -3.14 3.81
CA ARG A 192 -7.45 -2.57 4.63
C ARG A 192 -6.64 -3.65 5.31
N ASN A 193 -7.31 -4.67 5.85
CA ASN A 193 -6.65 -5.79 6.51
C ASN A 193 -5.90 -6.66 5.49
N ASP A 194 -6.46 -6.86 4.30
CA ASP A 194 -5.78 -7.50 3.17
C ASP A 194 -4.50 -6.74 2.77
N LEU A 195 -4.60 -5.41 2.56
CA LEU A 195 -3.45 -4.56 2.26
C LEU A 195 -2.37 -4.60 3.36
N GLN A 196 -2.79 -4.68 4.63
CA GLN A 196 -1.87 -4.84 5.75
C GLN A 196 -1.15 -6.20 5.69
N GLY A 197 -1.84 -7.26 5.29
CA GLY A 197 -1.26 -8.58 4.99
C GLY A 197 -0.25 -8.51 3.83
N VAL A 198 -0.64 -7.92 2.70
CA VAL A 198 0.26 -7.69 1.55
C VAL A 198 1.53 -6.97 1.98
N ARG A 199 1.40 -5.92 2.80
CA ARG A 199 2.53 -5.14 3.31
C ARG A 199 3.53 -5.99 4.08
N VAL A 200 3.07 -6.87 4.98
CA VAL A 200 3.98 -7.69 5.80
C VAL A 200 4.58 -8.85 5.01
N TYR A 201 3.83 -9.50 4.13
CA TYR A 201 4.39 -10.51 3.23
C TYR A 201 5.41 -9.91 2.27
N SER A 202 5.20 -8.67 1.81
CA SER A 202 6.19 -7.93 1.02
C SER A 202 7.43 -7.56 1.83
N ALA A 203 7.27 -7.18 3.11
CA ALA A 203 8.38 -6.81 4.00
C ALA A 203 9.27 -8.01 4.40
N VAL A 204 8.69 -9.21 4.50
CA VAL A 204 9.44 -10.46 4.67
C VAL A 204 10.44 -10.68 3.53
N ASP A 205 10.09 -10.19 2.33
CA ASP A 205 10.96 -10.14 1.17
C ASP A 205 11.56 -11.50 0.77
N LEU A 206 10.77 -12.57 0.97
CA LEU A 206 11.17 -13.95 0.67
C LEU A 206 11.24 -14.18 -0.84
N ALA A 207 12.38 -14.69 -1.32
CA ALA A 207 12.56 -15.02 -2.72
C ALA A 207 11.62 -16.17 -3.15
N GLY A 208 10.94 -16.02 -4.28
CA GLY A 208 10.03 -17.01 -4.82
C GLY A 208 8.59 -16.94 -4.28
N LEU A 209 8.30 -16.08 -3.30
CA LEU A 209 6.95 -15.82 -2.80
C LEU A 209 6.54 -14.38 -3.13
N TYR A 210 5.50 -14.21 -3.94
CA TYR A 210 5.09 -12.95 -4.50
C TYR A 210 3.72 -12.52 -4.00
N THR A 211 3.48 -11.22 -4.02
CA THR A 211 2.21 -10.58 -3.65
C THR A 211 1.82 -9.66 -4.79
N LEU A 212 0.52 -9.36 -4.92
CA LEU A 212 0.04 -8.40 -5.91
C LEU A 212 0.31 -6.97 -5.46
N GLY A 213 0.56 -6.08 -6.43
CA GLY A 213 0.42 -4.66 -6.18
C GLY A 213 -1.02 -4.39 -5.77
N THR A 214 -1.23 -3.88 -4.56
CA THR A 214 -2.56 -3.65 -4.00
C THR A 214 -2.65 -2.22 -3.51
N VAL A 215 -3.70 -1.50 -3.92
CA VAL A 215 -4.01 -0.13 -3.50
C VAL A 215 -5.46 -0.07 -3.07
N VAL A 216 -5.73 0.55 -1.92
CA VAL A 216 -7.09 0.84 -1.45
C VAL A 216 -7.33 2.34 -1.63
N ILE A 217 -8.36 2.70 -2.39
CA ILE A 217 -8.70 4.08 -2.73
C ILE A 217 -10.11 4.37 -2.21
N ASP A 218 -10.25 5.46 -1.46
CA ASP A 218 -11.56 6.02 -1.09
C ASP A 218 -11.88 7.21 -2.01
N TYR A 219 -12.98 7.15 -2.75
CA TYR A 219 -13.40 8.21 -3.67
C TYR A 219 -14.92 8.32 -3.71
N ARG A 220 -15.45 9.54 -3.47
CA ARG A 220 -16.90 9.84 -3.46
C ARG A 220 -17.74 8.90 -2.58
N GLY A 221 -17.18 8.44 -1.46
CA GLY A 221 -17.85 7.51 -0.53
C GLY A 221 -17.76 6.04 -0.91
N TYR A 222 -17.12 5.72 -2.04
CA TYR A 222 -16.82 4.34 -2.44
C TYR A 222 -15.40 3.98 -2.01
N ARG A 223 -15.25 2.76 -1.51
CA ARG A 223 -13.94 2.12 -1.34
C ARG A 223 -13.70 1.21 -2.53
N VAL A 224 -12.56 1.41 -3.20
CA VAL A 224 -12.14 0.65 -4.37
C VAL A 224 -10.83 -0.04 -4.04
N THR A 225 -10.78 -1.35 -4.27
CA THR A 225 -9.54 -2.14 -4.22
C THR A 225 -9.02 -2.24 -5.64
N ALA A 226 -7.77 -1.85 -5.85
CA ALA A 226 -7.08 -1.92 -7.13
C ALA A 226 -5.89 -2.88 -7.02
N GLN A 227 -5.82 -3.88 -7.89
CA GLN A 227 -4.82 -4.95 -7.84
C GLN A 227 -4.13 -5.16 -9.19
N SER A 228 -2.84 -5.48 -9.17
CA SER A 228 -2.14 -6.00 -10.35
C SER A 228 -2.68 -7.38 -10.72
N ILE A 229 -2.61 -7.74 -12.00
CA ILE A 229 -3.20 -8.98 -12.52
C ILE A 229 -2.12 -10.06 -12.60
N ILE A 230 -2.44 -11.27 -12.13
CA ILE A 230 -1.56 -12.43 -12.29
C ILE A 230 -1.56 -12.86 -13.76
N PRO A 231 -0.40 -13.05 -14.40
CA PRO A 231 -0.34 -13.56 -15.77
C PRO A 231 -1.09 -14.91 -15.90
N GLY A 232 -2.01 -14.99 -16.86
CA GLY A 232 -2.80 -16.19 -17.14
C GLY A 232 -4.14 -16.33 -16.40
N ILE A 233 -4.39 -15.55 -15.34
CA ILE A 233 -5.57 -15.76 -14.48
C ILE A 233 -6.91 -15.45 -15.17
N LEU A 234 -6.88 -14.69 -16.26
CA LEU A 234 -8.06 -14.33 -17.05
C LEU A 234 -8.26 -15.26 -18.27
N GLU A 235 -7.32 -16.18 -18.51
CA GLU A 235 -7.39 -17.13 -19.62
C GLU A 235 -8.35 -18.28 -19.26
N ARG A 236 -9.27 -18.62 -20.18
CA ARG A 236 -10.37 -19.56 -19.92
C ARG A 236 -9.93 -21.01 -19.63
N GLU A 237 -8.68 -21.37 -19.86
CA GLU A 237 -8.16 -22.74 -19.72
C GLU A 237 -7.63 -23.06 -18.31
N GLN A 238 -7.57 -22.09 -17.38
CA GLN A 238 -7.08 -22.30 -16.01
C GLN A 238 -8.21 -22.57 -15.00
N GLU A 239 -9.00 -23.64 -15.18
CA GLU A 239 -10.13 -23.96 -14.27
C GLU A 239 -9.73 -24.28 -12.81
N GLN A 240 -8.44 -24.40 -12.49
CA GLN A 240 -7.94 -24.56 -11.11
C GLN A 240 -6.66 -23.76 -10.84
N SER A 241 -6.73 -22.43 -10.87
CA SER A 241 -5.56 -21.58 -10.57
C SER A 241 -5.11 -21.64 -9.09
N VAL A 242 -6.01 -22.01 -8.17
CA VAL A 242 -5.71 -22.05 -6.73
C VAL A 242 -5.19 -23.43 -6.34
N VAL A 243 -3.93 -23.48 -5.93
CA VAL A 243 -3.22 -24.70 -5.54
C VAL A 243 -2.94 -24.78 -4.03
N TYR A 244 -3.29 -23.74 -3.27
CA TYR A 244 -3.09 -23.67 -1.83
C TYR A 244 -4.19 -22.85 -1.18
N GLY A 245 -4.74 -23.32 -0.06
CA GLY A 245 -5.84 -22.71 0.68
C GLY A 245 -7.21 -23.19 0.22
N SER A 246 -8.20 -22.31 0.27
CA SER A 246 -9.60 -22.62 -0.06
C SER A 246 -10.26 -21.51 -0.89
N ILE A 247 -11.18 -21.93 -1.77
CA ILE A 247 -12.02 -21.03 -2.59
C ILE A 247 -13.49 -21.02 -2.14
N ASP A 248 -13.86 -21.91 -1.22
CA ASP A 248 -15.24 -22.23 -0.85
C ASP A 248 -15.44 -22.24 0.67
N PHE A 249 -14.70 -21.39 1.39
CA PHE A 249 -14.80 -21.19 2.84
C PHE A 249 -14.40 -22.39 3.69
N GLY A 250 -13.38 -23.12 3.26
CA GLY A 250 -12.82 -24.26 3.99
C GLY A 250 -13.49 -25.59 3.68
N LYS A 251 -14.52 -25.62 2.82
CA LYS A 251 -15.15 -26.89 2.40
C LYS A 251 -14.16 -27.77 1.65
N THR A 252 -13.44 -27.17 0.71
CA THR A 252 -12.30 -27.76 0.03
C THR A 252 -11.04 -27.01 0.44
N VAL A 253 -10.08 -27.73 1.00
CA VAL A 253 -8.76 -27.19 1.38
C VAL A 253 -7.69 -27.97 0.64
N ILE A 254 -6.79 -27.24 -0.01
CA ILE A 254 -5.68 -27.80 -0.77
C ILE A 254 -4.37 -27.26 -0.19
N SER A 255 -3.34 -28.10 -0.17
CA SER A 255 -1.98 -27.70 0.17
C SER A 255 -1.03 -28.08 -0.96
N HIS A 256 0.09 -27.36 -1.07
CA HIS A 256 1.07 -27.55 -2.12
C HIS A 256 2.48 -27.53 -1.54
N PRO A 257 3.35 -28.54 -1.83
CA PRO A 257 4.66 -28.66 -1.20
C PRO A 257 5.53 -27.41 -1.31
N LYS A 258 5.52 -26.75 -2.48
CA LYS A 258 6.29 -25.52 -2.68
C LYS A 258 5.75 -24.34 -1.85
N TYR A 259 4.44 -24.26 -1.66
CA TYR A 259 3.84 -23.24 -0.80
C TYR A 259 4.13 -23.53 0.66
N MET A 260 4.13 -24.80 1.10
CA MET A 260 4.53 -25.16 2.46
C MET A 260 5.98 -24.76 2.76
N ASP A 261 6.91 -24.98 1.83
CA ASP A 261 8.30 -24.53 1.96
C ASP A 261 8.43 -23.00 2.03
N LEU A 262 7.76 -22.27 1.14
CA LEU A 262 7.81 -20.81 1.11
C LEU A 262 7.12 -20.19 2.34
N LEU A 263 5.92 -20.64 2.65
CA LEU A 263 5.11 -20.06 3.73
C LEU A 263 5.63 -20.46 5.10
N SER A 264 6.23 -21.63 5.30
CA SER A 264 6.89 -21.96 6.57
C SER A 264 8.05 -20.99 6.89
N LYS A 265 8.83 -20.58 5.88
CA LYS A 265 9.88 -19.57 6.03
C LYS A 265 9.32 -18.19 6.33
N ALA A 266 8.26 -17.79 5.62
CA ALA A 266 7.60 -16.51 5.87
C ALA A 266 6.94 -16.48 7.26
N ALA A 267 6.30 -17.58 7.67
CA ALA A 267 5.60 -17.74 8.93
C ALA A 267 6.50 -17.52 10.16
N GLN A 268 7.78 -17.91 10.10
CA GLN A 268 8.74 -17.64 11.17
C GLN A 268 8.94 -16.13 11.46
N GLN A 269 8.95 -15.31 10.40
CA GLN A 269 9.06 -13.87 10.53
C GLN A 269 7.73 -13.25 10.93
N LEU A 270 6.62 -13.74 10.36
CA LEU A 270 5.26 -13.27 10.62
C LEU A 270 4.66 -13.78 11.94
N LYS A 271 5.38 -14.65 12.67
CA LYS A 271 4.93 -15.28 13.92
C LYS A 271 3.66 -16.11 13.75
N ILE A 272 3.52 -16.75 12.58
CA ILE A 272 2.42 -17.65 12.27
C ILE A 272 2.88 -19.08 12.56
N LEU A 273 2.07 -19.85 13.29
CA LEU A 273 2.33 -21.26 13.54
C LEU A 273 1.67 -22.12 12.45
N PRO A 274 2.36 -23.14 11.93
CA PRO A 274 1.72 -24.19 11.13
C PRO A 274 0.58 -24.83 11.93
N HIS A 275 -0.52 -25.09 11.26
CA HIS A 275 -1.71 -25.64 11.88
C HIS A 275 -2.45 -26.56 10.90
N LYS A 276 -3.28 -27.43 11.45
CA LYS A 276 -4.12 -28.34 10.67
C LYS A 276 -5.55 -27.83 10.65
N VAL A 277 -6.19 -27.94 9.49
CA VAL A 277 -7.61 -27.66 9.30
C VAL A 277 -8.31 -28.92 8.82
N LEU A 278 -9.57 -29.08 9.22
CA LEU A 278 -10.43 -30.17 8.74
C LEU A 278 -11.28 -29.62 7.59
N ASN A 279 -11.25 -30.31 6.45
CA ASN A 279 -12.17 -30.01 5.34
C ASN A 279 -13.55 -30.66 5.59
N ASP A 280 -14.53 -30.43 4.69
CA ASP A 280 -15.90 -30.98 4.82
C ASP A 280 -15.93 -32.53 4.81
N LYS A 281 -14.87 -33.18 4.33
CA LYS A 281 -14.72 -34.64 4.32
C LYS A 281 -14.05 -35.17 5.60
N GLY A 282 -13.68 -34.30 6.53
CA GLY A 282 -12.95 -34.65 7.75
C GLY A 282 -11.47 -34.97 7.53
N GLU A 283 -10.91 -34.61 6.38
CA GLU A 283 -9.49 -34.81 6.09
C GLU A 283 -8.68 -33.66 6.71
N GLU A 284 -7.60 -34.01 7.42
CA GLU A 284 -6.65 -33.04 7.96
C GLU A 284 -5.70 -32.53 6.88
N VAL A 285 -5.69 -31.22 6.67
CA VAL A 285 -4.76 -30.53 5.77
C VAL A 285 -3.91 -29.56 6.57
N GLU A 286 -2.59 -29.63 6.44
CA GLU A 286 -1.67 -28.71 7.10
C GLU A 286 -1.45 -27.45 6.26
N LEU A 287 -1.52 -26.29 6.93
CA LEU A 287 -1.32 -24.96 6.37
C LEU A 287 -0.36 -24.13 7.25
N CYS A 288 0.24 -23.10 6.65
CA CYS A 288 1.17 -22.15 7.26
C CYS A 288 0.65 -20.69 7.14
N SER A 289 -0.63 -20.53 6.81
CA SER A 289 -1.34 -19.27 6.68
C SER A 289 -2.85 -19.52 6.84
N SER A 290 -3.68 -18.47 6.82
CA SER A 290 -5.14 -18.63 6.91
C SER A 290 -5.67 -19.57 5.83
N VAL A 291 -6.71 -20.35 6.15
CA VAL A 291 -7.44 -21.18 5.18
C VAL A 291 -8.02 -20.37 4.01
N GLU A 292 -8.32 -19.09 4.25
CA GLU A 292 -8.83 -18.15 3.24
C GLU A 292 -7.73 -17.64 2.29
N CYS A 293 -6.45 -17.75 2.66
CA CYS A 293 -5.35 -17.33 1.79
C CYS A 293 -5.29 -18.23 0.56
N LYS A 294 -5.11 -17.64 -0.63
CA LYS A 294 -5.00 -18.39 -1.87
C LYS A 294 -3.59 -18.35 -2.41
N GLY A 295 -3.05 -19.52 -2.75
CA GLY A 295 -1.82 -19.63 -3.53
C GLY A 295 -2.12 -19.92 -5.00
N ILE A 296 -1.63 -19.07 -5.89
CA ILE A 296 -1.78 -19.18 -7.35
C ILE A 296 -0.41 -19.20 -8.03
N ILE A 297 -0.23 -20.05 -9.03
CA ILE A 297 0.99 -20.07 -9.86
C ILE A 297 0.66 -19.35 -11.17
N GLY A 298 1.32 -18.23 -11.44
CA GLY A 298 1.13 -17.49 -12.68
C GLY A 298 1.74 -18.20 -13.88
N ASN A 299 1.34 -17.81 -15.10
CA ASN A 299 1.97 -18.30 -16.35
C ASN A 299 3.46 -17.92 -16.45
N ASP A 300 3.91 -16.95 -15.65
CA ASP A 300 5.32 -16.58 -15.47
C ASP A 300 6.10 -17.51 -14.51
N GLY A 301 5.44 -18.51 -13.92
CA GLY A 301 6.02 -19.45 -12.96
C GLY A 301 6.20 -18.89 -11.53
N ARG A 302 5.78 -17.65 -11.28
CA ARG A 302 5.85 -17.04 -9.94
C ARG A 302 4.72 -17.55 -9.05
N HIS A 303 5.00 -17.65 -7.75
CA HIS A 303 4.06 -18.17 -6.75
C HIS A 303 3.46 -17.00 -5.95
N TYR A 304 2.20 -16.68 -6.23
CA TYR A 304 1.46 -15.56 -5.65
C TYR A 304 0.61 -15.99 -4.46
N ILE A 305 0.77 -15.32 -3.32
CA ILE A 305 -0.15 -15.43 -2.19
C ILE A 305 -1.09 -14.22 -2.12
N LEU A 306 -2.37 -14.51 -1.88
CA LEU A 306 -3.50 -13.59 -1.99
C LEU A 306 -4.47 -13.79 -0.82
N ASP A 307 -5.48 -12.92 -0.72
CA ASP A 307 -6.56 -12.99 0.26
C ASP A 307 -6.01 -13.03 1.70
N LEU A 308 -5.20 -12.02 2.02
CA LEU A 308 -4.38 -11.92 3.24
C LEU A 308 -5.13 -11.24 4.41
N LEU A 309 -6.45 -11.15 4.32
CA LEU A 309 -7.36 -10.55 5.31
C LEU A 309 -7.08 -10.99 6.75
N ARG A 310 -6.80 -12.29 6.94
CA ARG A 310 -6.59 -12.92 8.25
C ARG A 310 -5.12 -13.22 8.54
N THR A 311 -4.20 -12.41 8.01
CA THR A 311 -2.77 -12.53 8.34
C THR A 311 -2.51 -12.30 9.83
N PHE A 312 -3.26 -11.39 10.45
CA PHE A 312 -3.10 -11.06 11.87
C PHE A 312 -4.20 -11.70 12.71
N PRO A 313 -3.89 -12.14 13.93
CA PRO A 313 -4.86 -12.70 14.85
C PRO A 313 -5.96 -11.66 15.16
N PRO A 314 -7.23 -12.11 15.32
CA PRO A 314 -8.31 -11.26 15.78
C PRO A 314 -8.00 -10.65 17.15
N ASP A 315 -8.41 -9.39 17.36
CA ASP A 315 -8.30 -8.73 18.65
C ASP A 315 -9.57 -8.96 19.47
N VAL A 316 -9.47 -9.87 20.44
CA VAL A 316 -10.60 -10.27 21.31
C VAL A 316 -11.12 -9.14 22.19
N ASN A 317 -10.34 -8.06 22.41
CA ASN A 317 -10.83 -6.89 23.12
C ASN A 317 -11.93 -6.14 22.34
N PHE A 318 -12.09 -6.44 21.06
CA PHE A 318 -13.11 -5.84 20.20
C PHE A 318 -14.14 -6.86 19.71
N LEU A 319 -14.18 -8.05 20.33
CA LEU A 319 -15.08 -9.13 19.97
C LEU A 319 -15.84 -9.59 21.20
N ARG A 320 -17.17 -9.60 21.11
CA ARG A 320 -18.01 -10.21 22.12
C ARG A 320 -18.12 -11.70 21.83
N LEU A 321 -17.43 -12.50 22.64
CA LEU A 321 -17.42 -13.96 22.53
C LEU A 321 -18.52 -14.54 23.43
N PRO A 322 -19.45 -15.35 22.90
CA PRO A 322 -20.49 -15.98 23.70
C PRO A 322 -19.89 -16.88 24.79
N GLY A 323 -20.25 -16.63 26.05
CA GLY A 323 -19.80 -17.45 27.19
C GLY A 323 -18.44 -17.09 27.78
N GLU A 324 -17.76 -16.08 27.23
CA GLU A 324 -16.48 -15.58 27.76
C GLU A 324 -16.68 -14.25 28.49
N GLU A 325 -16.22 -14.17 29.73
CA GLU A 325 -16.15 -12.92 30.50
C GLU A 325 -14.70 -12.41 30.51
N LEU A 326 -14.50 -11.15 30.11
CA LEU A 326 -13.19 -10.52 30.20
C LEU A 326 -12.79 -10.29 31.67
N SER A 327 -11.49 -10.12 31.92
CA SER A 327 -11.00 -9.85 33.28
C SER A 327 -11.57 -8.53 33.82
N ARG A 328 -11.62 -8.40 35.16
CA ARG A 328 -12.15 -7.19 35.82
C ARG A 328 -11.39 -5.94 35.42
N GLU A 329 -10.08 -6.05 35.23
CA GLU A 329 -9.19 -4.97 34.80
C GLU A 329 -9.54 -4.51 33.38
N VAL A 330 -9.78 -5.46 32.47
CA VAL A 330 -10.13 -5.20 31.07
C VAL A 330 -11.53 -4.58 30.97
N MET A 331 -12.49 -5.09 31.75
CA MET A 331 -13.84 -4.51 31.85
C MET A 331 -13.82 -3.09 32.45
N ALA A 332 -12.95 -2.83 33.44
CA ALA A 332 -12.79 -1.49 34.03
C ALA A 332 -12.27 -0.46 33.01
N LEU A 333 -11.58 -0.91 31.97
CA LEU A 333 -11.12 -0.09 30.84
C LEU A 333 -12.18 0.07 29.73
N GLY A 334 -13.37 -0.52 29.89
CA GLY A 334 -14.49 -0.39 28.96
C GLY A 334 -14.54 -1.43 27.84
N PHE A 335 -13.82 -2.54 27.96
CA PHE A 335 -13.82 -3.64 27.00
C PHE A 335 -14.86 -4.74 27.33
N PRO A 336 -15.34 -5.51 26.33
CA PRO A 336 -14.99 -5.38 24.92
C PRO A 336 -15.66 -4.16 24.29
N ILE A 337 -14.94 -3.46 23.41
CA ILE A 337 -15.51 -2.36 22.63
C ILE A 337 -16.14 -2.95 21.37
N GLU A 338 -17.45 -2.83 21.25
CA GLU A 338 -18.19 -3.37 20.11
C GLU A 338 -18.10 -2.43 18.90
N HIS A 339 -17.55 -2.94 17.79
CA HIS A 339 -17.59 -2.29 16.48
C HIS A 339 -18.74 -2.81 15.62
N LYS A 340 -19.08 -2.06 14.57
CA LYS A 340 -20.05 -2.49 13.54
C LYS A 340 -19.59 -3.72 12.75
N HIS A 341 -18.32 -4.10 12.87
CA HIS A 341 -17.72 -5.27 12.23
C HIS A 341 -16.88 -6.07 13.24
N LYS A 342 -16.62 -7.35 12.93
CA LYS A 342 -15.86 -8.31 13.74
C LYS A 342 -14.46 -8.61 13.18
N LEU A 343 -13.93 -7.67 12.39
CA LEU A 343 -12.63 -7.80 11.69
C LEU A 343 -11.49 -7.02 12.38
N CYS A 344 -11.63 -6.71 13.66
CA CYS A 344 -10.52 -6.12 14.43
C CYS A 344 -9.41 -7.15 14.61
N CYS A 345 -8.18 -6.77 14.31
CA CYS A 345 -7.01 -7.62 14.41
C CYS A 345 -5.88 -6.90 15.14
N LEU A 346 -5.01 -7.69 15.78
CA LEU A 346 -3.83 -7.15 16.45
C LEU A 346 -2.88 -6.57 15.41
N ARG A 347 -2.28 -5.42 15.74
CA ARG A 347 -1.25 -4.84 14.90
C ARG A 347 0.05 -5.63 15.02
N GLN A 348 0.84 -5.61 13.95
CA GLN A 348 2.15 -6.28 13.92
C GLN A 348 3.04 -5.87 15.09
N GLU A 349 3.11 -4.57 15.43
CA GLU A 349 3.99 -4.08 16.48
C GLU A 349 3.65 -4.66 17.86
N LEU A 350 2.36 -4.94 18.11
CA LEU A 350 1.91 -5.56 19.35
C LEU A 350 2.24 -7.05 19.39
N ILE A 351 2.15 -7.74 18.25
CA ILE A 351 2.52 -9.16 18.12
C ILE A 351 4.02 -9.33 18.34
N ASP A 352 4.83 -8.48 17.69
CA ASP A 352 6.28 -8.49 17.83
C ASP A 352 6.68 -8.25 19.29
N SER A 353 6.11 -7.23 19.93
CA SER A 353 6.35 -6.92 21.35
C SER A 353 5.93 -8.07 22.28
N PHE A 354 4.78 -8.71 22.02
CA PHE A 354 4.35 -9.87 22.79
C PHE A 354 5.33 -11.04 22.67
N VAL A 355 5.77 -11.35 21.44
CA VAL A 355 6.69 -12.46 21.19
C VAL A 355 8.05 -12.19 21.82
N GLU A 356 8.58 -10.98 21.68
CA GLU A 356 9.82 -10.56 22.34
C GLU A 356 9.72 -10.72 23.87
N SER A 357 8.65 -10.21 24.47
CA SER A 357 8.45 -10.29 25.93
C SER A 357 8.25 -11.71 26.46
N ARG A 358 7.63 -12.61 25.68
CA ARG A 358 7.29 -13.96 26.15
C ARG A 358 8.33 -15.01 25.86
N TYR A 359 9.08 -14.86 24.78
CA TYR A 359 9.95 -15.92 24.26
C TYR A 359 11.40 -15.49 24.04
N MET A 360 11.73 -14.19 24.11
CA MET A 360 13.09 -13.69 23.90
C MET A 360 13.72 -13.02 25.14
N MET A 361 12.95 -12.86 26.23
CA MET A 361 13.47 -12.42 27.54
C MET A 361 13.77 -13.59 28.47
#